data_AF-A0A7V5C164-F1
#
_entry.id   AF-A0A7V5C164-F1
#
_cell.length_a   1.000
_cell.length_b   1.000
_cell.length_c   1.000
_cell.angle_alpha   90.00
_cell.angle_beta   90.00
_cell.angle_gamma   90.00
#
_symmetry.space_group_name_H-M   'P 1'
#
loop_
_entity.id
_entity.type
_entity.pdbx_description
1 polymer ?
#
loop_
_entity_poly.entity_id
_entity_poly.type
_entity_poly.pdbx_seq_one_letter_code
_entity_poly.pdbx_strand_id
1 'polypeptide(L)'
;MATRTGHAHPTTRTYWLVALVLAVITAVEIAVPYLAALDPVRVPLLLLLGGAKFLIVVAVFMHLKYDLKSYRFYFAIGLAGTFVVFAVVLASFQAF
;
A
#
# COMPACT_ATOMS: atom_id res chain seq x y z
N MET A 1 9.76 -36.98 27.55
CA MET A 1 10.44 -36.61 26.29
C MET A 1 9.42 -35.86 25.43
N ALA A 2 9.38 -34.53 25.52
CA ALA A 2 8.38 -33.72 24.83
C ALA A 2 8.88 -33.37 23.42
N THR A 3 8.25 -33.94 22.40
CA THR A 3 8.46 -33.60 20.99
C THR A 3 7.96 -32.17 20.74
N ARG A 4 8.89 -31.23 20.58
CA ARG A 4 8.59 -29.88 20.09
C ARG A 4 8.27 -29.97 18.59
N THR A 5 6.99 -30.07 18.26
CA THR A 5 6.51 -29.87 16.89
C THR A 5 6.71 -28.39 16.54
N GLY A 6 7.76 -28.13 15.75
CA GLY A 6 8.08 -26.79 15.25
C GLY A 6 6.86 -26.20 14.58
N HIS A 7 6.28 -25.19 15.22
CA HIS A 7 5.20 -24.41 14.64
C HIS A 7 5.77 -23.76 13.39
N ALA A 8 5.23 -24.13 12.22
CA ALA A 8 5.56 -23.52 10.94
C ALA A 8 5.07 -22.06 10.99
N HIS A 9 5.90 -21.18 11.55
CA HIS A 9 5.69 -19.75 11.49
C HIS A 9 5.65 -19.34 10.00
N PRO A 10 4.66 -18.55 9.57
CA PRO A 10 4.56 -18.09 8.20
C PRO A 10 5.91 -17.48 7.78
N THR A 11 6.46 -18.08 6.73
CA THR A 11 7.86 -17.99 6.34
C THR A 11 8.31 -16.54 6.21
N THR A 12 9.24 -16.09 7.05
CA THR A 12 9.91 -14.77 6.98
C THR A 12 10.33 -14.40 5.56
N ARG A 13 10.63 -15.42 4.75
CA ARG A 13 10.94 -15.33 3.32
C ARG A 13 9.88 -14.63 2.48
N THR A 14 8.59 -14.82 2.76
CA THR A 14 7.50 -14.19 1.98
C THR A 14 7.47 -12.68 2.19
N TYR A 15 7.64 -12.23 3.44
CA TYR A 15 7.70 -10.80 3.76
C TYR A 15 8.89 -10.12 3.13
N TRP A 16 10.07 -10.77 3.13
CA TRP A 16 11.25 -10.26 2.44
C TRP A 16 11.05 -10.15 0.92
N LEU A 17 10.37 -11.13 0.30
CA LEU A 17 10.08 -11.09 -1.13
C LEU A 17 9.15 -9.91 -1.48
N VAL A 18 8.12 -9.67 -0.66
CA VAL A 18 7.18 -8.55 -0.87
C VAL A 18 7.87 -7.21 -0.59
N ALA A 19 8.73 -7.13 0.42
CA ALA A 19 9.55 -5.94 0.69
C ALA A 19 10.46 -5.60 -0.50
N LEU A 20 11.09 -6.61 -1.12
CA LEU A 20 11.90 -6.43 -2.31
C LEU A 20 11.06 -5.89 -3.48
N VAL A 21 9.86 -6.44 -3.72
CA VAL A 21 8.95 -5.94 -4.75
C VAL A 21 8.59 -4.47 -4.49
N LEU A 22 8.23 -4.11 -3.26
CA LEU A 22 7.94 -2.72 -2.89
C LEU A 22 9.14 -1.80 -3.12
N ALA A 23 10.35 -2.26 -2.80
CA ALA A 23 11.58 -1.50 -3.05
C ALA A 23 11.79 -1.25 -4.55
N VAL A 24 11.58 -2.26 -5.41
CA VAL A 24 11.66 -2.12 -6.86
C VAL A 24 10.63 -1.12 -7.39
N ILE A 25 9.37 -1.22 -6.97
CA ILE A 25 8.33 -0.26 -7.37
C ILE A 25 8.72 1.16 -6.90
N THR A 26 9.44 1.28 -5.77
CA THR A 26 9.96 2.57 -5.26
C THR A 26 11.10 3.13 -6.07
N ALA A 27 12.05 2.30 -6.49
CA ALA A 27 13.08 2.72 -7.44
C ALA A 27 12.46 3.22 -8.75
N VAL A 28 11.43 2.53 -9.27
CA VAL A 28 10.71 2.94 -10.48
C VAL A 28 10.00 4.28 -10.29
N GLU A 29 9.27 4.47 -9.19
CA GLU A 29 8.62 5.75 -8.89
C GLU A 29 9.59 6.91 -8.81
N ILE A 30 10.78 6.70 -8.25
CA ILE A 30 11.82 7.73 -8.21
C ILE A 30 12.37 7.99 -9.61
N ALA A 31 12.52 6.97 -10.45
CA ALA A 31 13.06 7.11 -11.81
C ALA A 31 12.10 7.78 -12.80
N VAL A 32 10.79 7.51 -12.71
CA VAL A 32 9.76 8.00 -13.66
C VAL A 32 9.76 9.53 -13.84
N PRO A 33 9.84 10.36 -12.78
CA PRO A 33 9.91 11.82 -12.91
C PRO A 33 11.15 12.35 -13.66
N TYR A 34 12.22 11.57 -13.78
CA TYR A 34 13.42 11.99 -14.52
C TYR A 34 13.33 11.69 -16.03
N LEU A 35 12.32 10.93 -16.46
CA LEU A 35 12.13 10.56 -17.86
C LEU A 35 11.17 11.55 -18.54
N ALA A 36 11.71 12.46 -19.36
CA ALA A 36 10.91 13.43 -20.12
C ALA A 36 9.87 12.77 -21.06
N ALA A 37 10.17 11.58 -21.59
CA ALA A 37 9.24 10.84 -22.45
C ALA A 37 7.94 10.43 -21.73
N LEU A 38 7.92 10.42 -20.40
CA LEU A 38 6.75 10.04 -19.60
C LEU A 38 5.95 11.22 -19.09
N ASP A 39 6.31 12.47 -19.43
CA ASP A 39 5.60 13.69 -19.01
C ASP A 39 4.06 13.63 -19.15
N PRO A 40 3.49 13.25 -20.31
CA PRO A 40 2.03 13.27 -20.47
C PRO A 40 1.30 12.22 -19.60
N VAL A 41 2.00 11.17 -19.18
CA VAL A 41 1.42 10.06 -18.40
C VAL A 41 2.00 9.97 -16.99
N ARG A 42 2.85 10.93 -16.58
CA ARG A 42 3.59 10.89 -15.32
C ARG A 42 2.65 10.81 -14.12
N VAL A 43 1.67 11.70 -14.08
CA VAL A 43 0.70 11.79 -12.97
C VAL A 43 -0.11 10.49 -12.81
N PRO A 44 -0.81 9.97 -13.85
CA PRO A 44 -1.57 8.74 -13.69
C PRO A 44 -0.67 7.52 -13.42
N LEU A 45 0.55 7.49 -13.98
CA LEU A 45 1.50 6.40 -13.72
C LEU A 45 1.96 6.37 -12.26
N LEU A 46 2.33 7.52 -11.69
CA LEU A 46 2.75 7.61 -10.29
C LEU A 46 1.59 7.32 -9.33
N LEU A 47 0.37 7.77 -9.65
CA LEU A 47 -0.83 7.41 -8.89
C LEU A 47 -1.08 5.89 -8.89
N LEU A 48 -0.93 5.25 -10.04
CA LEU A 48 -1.12 3.81 -10.17
C LEU A 48 -0.05 3.02 -9.42
N LEU A 49 1.23 3.41 -9.54
CA LEU A 49 2.33 2.79 -8.80
C LEU A 49 2.15 2.96 -7.29
N GLY A 50 1.81 4.17 -6.83
CA GLY A 50 1.60 4.46 -5.42
C GLY A 50 0.39 3.71 -4.85
N GLY A 51 -0.71 3.68 -5.61
CA GLY A 51 -1.90 2.90 -5.28
C GLY A 51 -1.62 1.40 -5.19
N ALA A 52 -0.86 0.85 -6.14
CA ALA A 52 -0.46 -0.56 -6.12
C ALA A 52 0.37 -0.89 -4.87
N LYS A 53 1.35 -0.06 -4.51
CA LYS A 53 2.12 -0.26 -3.27
C LYS A 53 1.24 -0.23 -2.04
N PHE A 54 0.36 0.75 -1.95
CA PHE A 54 -0.57 0.88 -0.83
C PHE A 54 -1.39 -0.40 -0.66
N LEU A 55 -1.95 -0.94 -1.75
CA LEU A 55 -2.71 -2.19 -1.71
C LEU A 55 -1.85 -3.38 -1.25
N ILE A 56 -0.61 -3.49 -1.74
CA ILE A 56 0.31 -4.55 -1.32
C ILE A 56 0.63 -4.44 0.18
N VAL A 57 0.91 -3.23 0.67
CA VAL A 57 1.21 -2.95 2.09
C VAL A 57 0.01 -3.30 2.96
N VAL A 58 -1.19 -2.86 2.58
CA VAL A 58 -2.41 -3.13 3.33
C VAL A 58 -2.72 -4.64 3.36
N ALA A 59 -2.61 -5.31 2.22
CA ALA A 59 -2.90 -6.74 2.14
C ALA A 59 -1.90 -7.60 2.93
N VAL A 60 -0.60 -7.29 2.85
CA VAL A 60 0.47 -8.16 3.38
C VAL A 60 1.04 -7.67 4.71
N PHE A 61 1.37 -6.39 4.85
CA PHE A 61 2.04 -5.85 6.04
C PHE A 61 1.05 -5.40 7.13
N MET A 62 -0.10 -4.84 6.75
CA MET A 62 -1.18 -4.55 7.71
C MET A 62 -2.03 -5.78 8.05
N HIS A 63 -1.58 -6.97 7.63
CA HIS A 63 -2.18 -8.28 7.92
C HIS A 63 -3.63 -8.44 7.48
N LEU A 64 -4.18 -7.49 6.69
CA LEU A 64 -5.58 -7.46 6.35
C LEU A 64 -6.08 -8.69 5.56
N LYS A 65 -5.16 -9.39 4.88
CA LYS A 65 -5.39 -10.67 4.21
C LYS A 65 -5.44 -11.87 5.18
N TYR A 66 -4.72 -11.80 6.31
CA TYR A 66 -4.52 -12.88 7.26
C TYR A 66 -5.30 -12.70 8.57
N ASP A 67 -5.84 -11.51 8.81
CA ASP A 67 -6.56 -11.14 10.04
C ASP A 67 -8.09 -11.22 9.93
N LEU A 68 -8.75 -11.10 11.09
CA LEU A 68 -10.20 -11.09 11.24
C LEU A 68 -10.86 -9.95 10.44
N LYS A 69 -12.09 -10.20 9.95
CA LYS A 69 -12.91 -9.21 9.19
C LYS A 69 -13.10 -7.87 9.92
N SER A 70 -13.02 -7.84 11.24
CA SER A 70 -13.16 -6.59 12.01
C SER A 70 -12.02 -5.61 11.77
N TYR A 71 -10.77 -6.07 11.59
CA TYR A 71 -9.63 -5.18 11.29
C TYR A 71 -9.77 -4.52 9.91
N ARG A 72 -10.34 -5.24 8.94
CA ARG A 72 -10.73 -4.69 7.63
C ARG A 72 -11.71 -3.54 7.74
N PHE A 73 -12.67 -3.66 8.65
CA PHE A 73 -13.69 -2.65 8.85
C PHE A 73 -13.12 -1.36 9.44
N TYR A 74 -12.31 -1.46 10.50
CA TYR A 74 -11.65 -0.28 11.09
C TYR A 74 -10.73 0.43 10.10
N PHE A 75 -9.97 -0.34 9.31
CA PHE A 75 -9.15 0.22 8.24
C PHE A 75 -9.98 0.94 7.17
N ALA A 76 -11.10 0.35 6.75
CA ALA A 76 -12.00 0.96 5.77
C ALA A 76 -12.62 2.27 6.27
N ILE A 77 -12.96 2.37 7.57
CA ILE A 77 -13.43 3.62 8.18
C ILE A 77 -12.34 4.70 8.08
N GLY A 78 -11.10 4.38 8.42
CA GLY A 78 -9.98 5.33 8.31
C GLY A 78 -9.72 5.76 6.86
N LEU A 79 -9.80 4.81 5.92
CA LEU A 79 -9.66 5.08 4.50
C LEU A 79 -10.77 6.00 3.98
N ALA A 80 -12.02 5.72 4.32
CA ALA A 80 -13.16 6.57 3.97
C ALA A 80 -13.02 7.97 4.60
N GLY A 81 -12.63 8.04 5.87
CA GLY A 81 -12.37 9.30 6.58
C GLY A 81 -11.31 10.14 5.88
N THR A 82 -10.26 9.52 5.34
CA THR A 82 -9.22 10.23 4.57
C THR A 82 -9.81 10.93 3.34
N PHE A 83 -10.64 10.24 2.55
CA PHE A 83 -11.30 10.85 1.39
C PHE A 83 -12.28 11.95 1.79
N VAL A 84 -13.02 11.77 2.88
CA VAL A 84 -13.95 12.78 3.40
C VAL A 84 -13.20 14.04 3.82
N VAL A 85 -12.18 13.91 4.66
CA VAL A 85 -11.38 15.07 5.11
C VAL A 85 -10.70 15.75 3.93
N PHE A 86 -10.13 14.99 2.99
CA PHE A 86 -9.53 15.54 1.78
C PHE A 86 -10.56 16.34 0.95
N ALA A 87 -11.77 15.80 0.74
CA ALA A 87 -12.84 16.50 0.03
C ALA A 87 -13.29 17.78 0.76
N VAL A 88 -13.43 17.73 2.09
CA VAL A 88 -13.79 18.90 2.91
C VAL A 88 -12.73 19.99 2.80
N VAL A 89 -11.44 19.63 2.82
CA VAL A 89 -10.33 20.58 2.67
C VAL A 89 -10.37 21.22 1.28
N LEU A 90 -10.56 20.43 0.22
CA LEU A 90 -10.69 20.96 -1.15
C LEU A 90 -11.88 21.92 -1.29
N ALA A 91 -13.02 21.59 -0.68
CA ALA A 91 -14.20 22.46 -0.66
C ALA A 91 -13.94 23.76 0.13
N SER A 92 -13.16 23.69 1.21
CA SER A 92 -12.80 24.85 2.04
C SER A 92 -11.95 25.88 1.28
N PHE A 93 -11.09 25.42 0.37
CA PHE A 93 -10.26 26.29 -0.49
C PHE A 93 -11.01 26.89 -1.67
N GLN A 94 -12.34 26.69 -1.79
CA GLN A 94 -13.11 27.11 -2.96
C GLN A 94 -12.47 26.65 -4.27
N ALA A 95 -11.91 25.43 -4.30
CA ALA A 95 -11.26 24.86 -5.48
C ALA A 95 -12.25 24.54 -6.63
N PHE A 96 -13.48 25.05 -6.55
CA PHE A 96 -14.58 24.95 -7.50
C PHE A 96 -15.41 26.24 -7.47
#